data_AF-A0A7W1WXN1-F1
#
_entry.id   AF-A0A7W1WXN1-F1
#
_cell.length_a   1.000
_cell.length_b   1.000
_cell.length_c   1.000
_cell.angle_alpha   90.00
_cell.angle_beta   90.00
_cell.angle_gamma   90.00
#
_symmetry.space_group_name_H-M   'P 1'
#
loop_
_entity.id
_entity.type
_entity.pdbx_description
1 polymer ?
#
loop_
_entity_poly.entity_id
_entity_poly.type
_entity_poly.pdbx_seq_one_letter_code
_entity_poly.pdbx_strand_id
1 'polypeptide(L)' 'MVHQLRNNTPEQAFLGDFPQAVDDAVMGSSEAHQNQMLQILSNPQVAQGFARVVFDMQLNKGNS' A
#
# COMPACT_ATOMS: atom_id res chain seq x y z
N MET A 1 3.87 6.85 -15.09
CA MET A 1 2.45 6.45 -14.94
C MET A 1 1.44 7.58 -15.11
N VAL A 2 1.41 8.63 -14.29
CA VAL A 2 0.34 9.67 -14.34
C VAL A 2 0.17 10.34 -15.71
N HIS A 3 1.26 10.55 -16.47
CA HIS A 3 1.22 11.13 -17.81
C HIS A 3 0.60 10.21 -18.87
N GLN A 4 0.74 8.89 -18.71
CA GLN A 4 0.16 7.87 -19.59
C GLN A 4 -1.35 7.74 -19.35
N LEU A 5 -1.77 7.72 -18.08
CA LEU A 5 -3.18 7.62 -17.67
C LEU A 5 -4.05 8.83 -18.08
N ARG A 6 -3.45 10.02 -18.30
CA ARG A 6 -4.18 11.22 -18.71
C ARG A 6 -4.32 11.38 -20.23
N ASN A 7 -3.46 10.74 -21.02
CA ASN A 7 -3.31 11.04 -22.44
C ASN A 7 -3.56 9.85 -23.38
N ASN A 8 -3.65 8.62 -22.86
CA ASN A 8 -3.88 7.41 -23.65
C ASN A 8 -5.25 6.81 -23.34
N THR A 9 -5.86 6.10 -24.29
CA THR A 9 -7.06 5.30 -23.98
C THR A 9 -6.69 4.16 -23.03
N PRO A 10 -7.64 3.63 -22.23
CA PRO A 10 -7.37 2.52 -21.32
C PRO A 10 -6.63 1.36 -22.00
N GLU A 11 -7.02 1.02 -23.22
CA GLU A 11 -6.41 -0.05 -24.01
C GLU A 11 -4.92 0.20 -24.30
N GLN A 12 -4.52 1.45 -24.57
CA GLN A 12 -3.13 1.82 -24.80
C GLN A 12 -2.31 1.84 -23.51
N ALA A 13 -2.92 2.19 -22.37
CA ALA A 13 -2.27 2.09 -21.07
C ALA A 13 -1.97 0.61 -20.72
N PHE A 14 -2.93 -0.28 -20.96
CA PHE A 14 -2.77 -1.74 -20.73
C PHE A 14 -1.80 -2.41 -21.72
N LEU A 15 -1.57 -1.86 -22.91
CA LEU A 15 -0.56 -2.35 -23.87
C LEU A 15 0.85 -1.79 -23.62
N GLY A 16 0.98 -0.76 -22.77
CA GLY A 16 2.26 -0.18 -22.33
C GLY A 16 2.73 -0.75 -20.99
N ASP A 17 3.46 0.04 -20.20
CA ASP A 17 4.07 -0.41 -18.95
C ASP A 17 3.10 -0.56 -17.76
N PHE A 18 1.80 -0.29 -17.96
CA PHE A 18 0.83 -0.29 -16.85
C PHE A 18 0.67 -1.66 -16.17
N PRO A 19 0.57 -2.80 -16.89
CA PRO A 19 0.49 -4.10 -16.23
C PRO A 19 1.72 -4.41 -15.38
N GLN A 20 2.93 -4.13 -15.88
CA GLN A 20 4.16 -4.33 -15.11
C GLN A 20 4.19 -3.44 -13.86
N ALA A 21 3.77 -2.18 -14.00
CA ALA A 21 3.65 -1.28 -12.86
C ALA A 21 2.65 -1.76 -11.79
N VAL A 22 1.57 -2.44 -12.20
CA VAL A 22 0.63 -3.09 -11.27
C VAL A 22 1.30 -4.28 -10.59
N ASP A 23 1.99 -5.14 -11.34
CA ASP A 23 2.72 -6.29 -10.78
C ASP A 23 3.80 -5.83 -9.77
N ASP A 24 4.59 -4.81 -10.12
CA ASP A 24 5.61 -4.19 -9.26
C ASP A 24 4.98 -3.62 -7.98
N ALA A 25 3.82 -2.97 -8.08
CA ALA A 25 3.10 -2.45 -6.93
C ALA A 25 2.58 -3.57 -6.01
N VAL A 26 2.07 -4.67 -6.59
CA VAL A 26 1.62 -5.84 -5.83
C VAL A 26 2.78 -6.49 -5.10
N MET A 27 3.89 -6.78 -5.78
CA MET A 27 5.09 -7.35 -5.16
C MET A 27 5.67 -6.43 -4.08
N GLY A 28 5.82 -5.13 -4.38
CA GLY A 28 6.32 -4.15 -3.42
C GLY A 28 5.41 -4.01 -2.19
N SER A 29 4.08 -4.12 -2.36
CA SER A 29 3.14 -4.12 -1.22
C SER A 29 3.29 -5.37 -0.34
N SER A 30 3.52 -6.53 -0.95
CA SER A 30 3.76 -7.79 -0.22
C SER A 30 5.05 -7.71 0.61
N GLU A 31 6.14 -7.23 0.01
CA GLU A 31 7.42 -7.04 0.72
C GLU A 31 7.30 -6.04 1.87
N ALA A 32 6.62 -4.91 1.64
CA ALA A 32 6.37 -3.91 2.67
C ALA A 32 5.60 -4.51 3.86
N HIS A 33 4.55 -5.29 3.59
CA HIS A 33 3.77 -5.96 4.62
C HIS A 33 4.58 -7.02 5.39
N GLN A 34 5.41 -7.81 4.71
CA GLN A 34 6.30 -8.77 5.38
C GLN A 34 7.30 -8.07 6.30
N ASN A 35 7.91 -6.98 5.83
CA ASN A 35 8.84 -6.18 6.64
C ASN A 35 8.15 -5.54 7.85
N GLN A 36 6.93 -5.02 7.69
CA GLN A 36 6.12 -4.52 8.81
C GLN A 36 5.85 -5.61 9.84
N MET A 37 5.45 -6.81 9.40
CA MET A 37 5.18 -7.95 10.29
C MET A 37 6.42 -8.29 11.12
N LEU A 38 7.59 -8.40 10.50
CA LEU A 38 8.83 -8.70 11.22
C LEU A 38 9.13 -7.68 12.31
N GLN A 39 9.05 -6.38 11.98
CA GLN A 39 9.32 -5.30 12.94
C GLN A 39 8.32 -5.27 14.09
N ILE A 40 7.03 -5.47 13.80
CA ILE A 40 5.96 -5.52 14.80
C ILE A 40 6.18 -6.69 15.75
N LEU A 41 6.48 -7.88 15.23
CA LEU A 41 6.64 -9.08 16.05
C LEU A 41 7.95 -9.10 16.84
N SER A 42 9.01 -8.46 16.34
CA SER A 42 10.32 -8.47 16.99
C SER A 42 10.53 -7.36 18.04
N ASN A 43 9.73 -6.29 18.01
CA ASN A 43 9.91 -5.13 18.89
C ASN A 43 8.58 -4.74 19.59
N PRO A 44 8.45 -4.94 20.91
CA PRO A 44 7.24 -4.58 21.66
C PRO A 44 6.86 -3.10 21.59
N GLN A 45 7.81 -2.18 21.49
CA GLN A 45 7.53 -0.75 21.36
C GLN A 45 6.89 -0.43 20.00
N VAL A 46 7.38 -1.06 18.93
CA VAL A 46 6.81 -0.93 17.58
C VAL A 46 5.40 -1.54 17.55
N ALA A 47 5.19 -2.69 18.18
CA ALA A 47 3.88 -3.31 18.29
C ALA A 47 2.85 -2.40 18.99
N GLN A 48 3.24 -1.77 20.10
CA GLN A 48 2.38 -0.83 20.83
C GLN A 48 2.03 0.40 19.99
N GLY A 49 3.01 0.98 19.30
CA GLY A 49 2.78 2.09 18.38
C GLY A 49 1.83 1.73 17.25
N PHE A 50 2.02 0.57 16.62
CA PHE A 50 1.14 0.06 15.56
C PHE A 50 -0.30 -0.13 16.05
N ALA A 51 -0.49 -0.75 17.22
CA ALA A 51 -1.81 -0.93 17.82
C ALA A 51 -2.51 0.42 18.08
N ARG A 52 -1.77 1.44 18.52
CA ARG A 52 -2.32 2.79 18.72
C ARG A 52 -2.80 3.42 17.41
N VAL A 53 -2.02 3.31 16.33
CA VAL A 53 -2.42 3.83 15.01
C VAL A 53 -3.69 3.14 14.50
N VAL A 54 -3.79 1.81 14.64
CA VAL A 54 -5.00 1.05 14.25
C VAL A 54 -6.21 1.47 15.08
N PHE A 55 -6.03 1.68 16.39
CA PHE A 55 -7.08 2.17 17.27
C PHE A 55 -7.58 3.55 16.86
N ASP A 56 -6.67 4.49 16.59
CA ASP A 56 -7.02 5.85 16.16
C ASP A 56 -7.74 5.87 14.80
N MET A 57 -7.33 5.00 13.86
CA MET A 57 -8.04 4.85 12.58
C MET A 57 -9.49 4.35 12.75
N GLN A 58 -9.74 3.43 13.69
CA GLN A 58 -11.10 2.96 14.00
C GLN A 58 -11.96 4.05 14.62
N LEU A 59 -11.39 4.86 15.52
CA LEU A 59 -12.11 5.98 16.12
C LEU A 59 -12.47 7.06 15.10
N ASN A 60 -11.58 7.34 14.15
CA ASN A 60 -11.85 8.35 13.11
C ASN A 60 -12.92 7.90 12.09
N LYS A 61 -13.09 6.59 11.88
CA LYS A 61 -14.16 6.04 11.04
C LYS A 61 -15.57 6.17 11.65
N GLY A 62 -15.68 6.43 12.95
CA GLY A 62 -16.96 6.69 13.63
C GLY A 62 -17.45 8.15 13.54
N ASN A 63 -16.63 9.05 12.97
CA ASN A 63 -16.86 10.49 12.91
C ASN A 63 -17.02 11.02 11.46
N SER A 64 -17.32 10.16 10.48
CA SER A 64 -17.51 10.52 9.06
C SER A 64 -18.86 10.07 8.53
#